data_AF-A0A2T6CMR6-F1
#
_entry.id   AF-A0A2T6CMR6-F1
#
_cell.length_a   1.000
_cell.length_b   1.000
_cell.length_c   1.000
_cell.angle_alpha   90.00
_cell.angle_beta   90.00
_cell.angle_gamma   90.00
#
_symmetry.space_group_name_H-M   'P 1'
#
loop_
_entity.id
_entity.type
_entity.pdbx_description
1 polymer ?
#
loop_
_entity_poly.entity_id
_entity_poly.type
_entity_poly.pdbx_seq_one_letter_code
_entity_poly.pdbx_strand_id
1 'polypeptide(L)'
;MKPRRLPVVLALCATLLSPALRAQDAFVTSPVWYSADPAPDEMPAPKAPFILEYPAKALGTTVPGYTIVRRELTADGKSTGTSVVAATHGAFGDAAGERLSEWQFSPARRAGKKVGGNIWFAVIFNPVSAVENAPTATPRLLSVTPAFPRVHPTAGNEPQAQVAVTLAVDPNGSVTTVKLPDNVEDEAATVIEQAVKSWRFAPARNNGTPIPAELKMKVVCLPPPSAPWALTTPAKPLTRMPPRYPAAMRRYGFEGTVTVDFVVSESGKVERATVRSSTNPAFNRPALAAVREWTFRPAERAGKAVKSRIRVPIQFTLNRGREAFVIPVIKDQSKLPPEFRYDTAPKLRNVQLPVYPYALRLGRTEGSATVVALIDARGTVTDVKVVAASVPEFGLATAAALERFDFEPARLNGKPVPHMLKFEQAFNRDEYRDEDTDALLKLEKNRPERIVSPEALDEPLKQISRSGPKRPVTAELANQEGEAVVEFLVDEEGHVFLPRIVSATAPSFGYAGVQAVSAWWYEPPKSKGKPVVVRTQATFKFKPAKAEK
;
A
#
# COMPACT_ATOMS: atom_id res chain seq x y z
N MET A 1 -6.75 -56.64 -40.84
CA MET A 1 -7.64 -56.64 -39.66
C MET A 1 -7.31 -55.44 -38.78
N LYS A 2 -8.35 -54.82 -38.21
CA LYS A 2 -8.42 -53.47 -37.62
C LYS A 2 -7.45 -53.21 -36.45
N PRO A 3 -7.16 -51.93 -36.19
CA PRO A 3 -7.26 -51.37 -34.85
C PRO A 3 -8.44 -50.38 -34.74
N ARG A 4 -9.29 -50.57 -33.72
CA ARG A 4 -10.29 -49.61 -33.19
C ARG A 4 -9.59 -48.82 -32.07
N ARG A 5 -9.47 -47.46 -32.10
CA ARG A 5 -10.45 -46.43 -31.64
C ARG A 5 -10.88 -46.64 -30.18
N LEU A 6 -10.60 -45.77 -29.17
CA LEU A 6 -10.87 -44.33 -28.92
C LEU A 6 -10.15 -43.93 -27.56
N PRO A 7 -10.25 -42.72 -26.93
CA PRO A 7 -10.30 -41.32 -27.40
C PRO A 7 -9.49 -40.28 -26.55
N VAL A 8 -9.37 -39.04 -27.06
CA VAL A 8 -9.56 -37.75 -26.33
C VAL A 8 -8.44 -37.17 -25.41
N VAL A 9 -8.20 -35.86 -25.65
CA VAL A 9 -7.38 -34.83 -24.96
C VAL A 9 -5.86 -34.88 -25.07
N LEU A 10 -5.31 -34.12 -26.01
CA LEU A 10 -4.05 -33.40 -25.80
C LEU A 10 -4.05 -32.11 -26.61
N ALA A 11 -4.70 -31.10 -26.04
CA ALA A 11 -4.57 -29.71 -26.45
C ALA A 11 -4.72 -28.85 -25.19
N LEU A 12 -3.63 -28.62 -24.45
CA LEU A 12 -3.43 -27.44 -23.61
C LEU A 12 -2.00 -27.43 -23.05
N CYS A 13 -1.02 -27.22 -23.94
CA CYS A 13 0.19 -26.49 -23.57
C CYS A 13 0.22 -25.26 -24.47
N ALA A 14 -0.63 -24.29 -24.15
CA ALA A 14 -0.38 -22.92 -24.56
C ALA A 14 0.90 -22.50 -23.82
N THR A 15 2.03 -22.67 -24.51
CA THR A 15 3.23 -21.92 -24.21
C THR A 15 2.82 -20.46 -24.11
N LEU A 16 2.82 -19.93 -22.89
CA LEU A 16 2.98 -18.50 -22.66
C LEU A 16 4.30 -18.13 -23.30
N LEU A 17 4.26 -17.75 -24.59
CA LEU A 17 5.29 -16.91 -25.16
C LEU A 17 5.27 -15.63 -24.34
N SER A 18 6.15 -15.55 -23.34
CA SER A 18 6.71 -14.26 -22.94
C SER A 18 7.27 -13.65 -24.22
N PRO A 19 6.76 -12.51 -24.72
CA PRO A 19 7.46 -11.83 -25.79
C PRO A 19 8.82 -11.44 -25.21
N ALA A 20 9.90 -12.00 -25.76
CA ALA A 20 11.22 -11.43 -25.57
C ALA A 20 11.12 -9.99 -26.06
N LEU A 21 11.03 -9.03 -25.11
CA LEU A 21 10.96 -7.62 -25.45
C LEU A 21 12.21 -7.28 -26.28
N ARG A 22 11.98 -6.88 -27.54
CA ARG A 22 13.03 -6.46 -28.46
C ARG A 22 13.69 -5.19 -27.94
N ALA A 23 14.94 -4.99 -28.34
CA ALA A 23 15.77 -3.91 -27.85
C ALA A 23 15.12 -2.51 -27.98
N GLN A 24 14.30 -2.28 -29.01
CA GLN A 24 13.39 -1.14 -29.12
C GLN A 24 11.94 -1.59 -29.04
N ASP A 25 11.15 -0.90 -28.23
CA ASP A 25 9.75 -1.23 -28.03
C ASP A 25 8.87 -0.01 -27.74
N ALA A 26 7.57 -0.21 -27.93
CA ALA A 26 6.56 0.77 -27.61
C ALA A 26 5.40 0.11 -26.85
N PHE A 27 4.94 0.75 -25.78
CA PHE A 27 3.82 0.26 -24.98
C PHE A 27 2.92 1.41 -24.52
N VAL A 28 1.71 1.05 -24.09
CA VAL A 28 0.68 1.99 -23.70
C VAL A 28 0.50 1.99 -22.19
N THR A 29 0.42 3.17 -21.58
CA THR A 29 0.12 3.30 -20.15
C THR A 29 -1.35 3.05 -19.86
N SER A 30 -1.68 2.82 -18.59
CA SER A 30 -3.08 2.72 -18.18
C SER A 30 -3.83 4.02 -18.50
N PRO A 31 -5.07 3.93 -19.02
CA PRO A 31 -5.86 5.10 -19.35
C PRO A 31 -6.28 5.84 -18.10
N VAL A 32 -6.34 7.16 -18.22
CA VAL A 32 -6.82 8.08 -17.19
C VAL A 32 -8.07 8.77 -17.71
N TRP A 33 -9.01 9.05 -16.82
CA TRP A 33 -10.28 9.66 -17.20
C TRP A 33 -10.09 11.14 -17.50
N TYR A 34 -10.47 11.57 -18.68
CA TYR A 34 -10.32 12.93 -19.20
C TYR A 34 -11.66 13.48 -19.70
N SER A 35 -12.72 13.33 -18.90
CA SER A 35 -14.05 13.82 -19.25
C SER A 35 -14.51 14.94 -18.33
N ALA A 36 -15.63 15.57 -18.69
CA ALA A 36 -16.22 16.59 -17.83
C ALA A 36 -16.79 16.07 -16.51
N ASP A 37 -17.00 14.76 -16.42
CA ASP A 37 -17.49 14.08 -15.23
C ASP A 37 -16.36 13.42 -14.44
N PRO A 38 -16.55 13.20 -13.12
CA PRO A 38 -15.59 12.48 -12.29
C PRO A 38 -15.23 11.11 -12.87
N ALA A 39 -14.02 10.64 -12.55
CA ALA A 39 -13.60 9.31 -12.92
C ALA A 39 -14.64 8.26 -12.46
N PRO A 40 -15.02 7.31 -13.33
CA PRO A 40 -15.93 6.23 -13.00
C PRO A 40 -15.31 5.30 -11.93
N ASP A 41 -16.16 4.55 -11.24
CA ASP A 41 -15.73 3.57 -10.22
C ASP A 41 -14.90 2.44 -10.87
N GLU A 42 -15.26 2.07 -12.10
CA GLU A 42 -14.50 1.15 -12.95
C GLU A 42 -14.03 1.90 -14.21
N MET A 43 -12.71 1.99 -14.36
CA MET A 43 -12.07 2.59 -15.54
C MET A 43 -12.17 1.67 -16.76
N PRO A 44 -12.30 2.23 -17.97
CA PRO A 44 -12.21 1.44 -19.19
C PRO A 44 -10.80 0.84 -19.30
N ALA A 45 -10.73 -0.44 -19.65
CA ALA A 45 -9.49 -1.18 -19.82
C ALA A 45 -9.40 -1.72 -21.25
N PRO A 46 -8.21 -1.83 -21.83
CA PRO A 46 -8.07 -2.38 -23.17
C PRO A 46 -8.47 -3.86 -23.20
N LYS A 47 -9.25 -4.26 -24.20
CA LYS A 47 -9.72 -5.65 -24.35
C LYS A 47 -8.64 -6.62 -24.82
N ALA A 48 -7.58 -6.09 -25.43
CA ALA A 48 -6.42 -6.85 -25.88
C ALA A 48 -5.15 -6.01 -25.67
N PRO A 49 -3.98 -6.64 -25.49
CA PRO A 49 -2.70 -5.93 -25.51
C PRO A 49 -2.53 -5.14 -26.81
N PHE A 50 -2.09 -3.89 -26.73
CA PHE A 50 -1.71 -3.13 -27.92
C PHE A 50 -0.23 -3.31 -28.19
N ILE A 51 0.08 -3.93 -29.33
CA ILE A 51 1.45 -4.10 -29.79
C ILE A 51 1.70 -3.04 -30.84
N LEU A 52 2.53 -2.06 -30.50
CA LEU A 52 3.01 -1.06 -31.42
C LEU A 52 4.47 -1.35 -31.76
N GLU A 53 4.78 -1.30 -33.06
CA GLU A 53 6.17 -1.40 -33.51
C GLU A 53 6.87 -0.06 -33.35
N TYR A 54 8.17 -0.11 -33.04
CA TYR A 54 8.97 1.09 -32.99
C TYR A 54 9.11 1.69 -34.40
N PRO A 55 8.81 2.98 -34.61
CA PRO A 55 8.77 3.54 -35.95
C PRO A 55 10.16 3.61 -36.60
N ALA A 56 10.27 3.14 -37.84
CA ALA A 56 11.53 3.11 -38.60
C ALA A 56 12.21 4.49 -38.70
N LYS A 57 11.42 5.56 -38.82
CA LYS A 57 11.91 6.95 -38.86
C LYS A 57 12.52 7.44 -37.55
N ALA A 58 12.39 6.69 -36.45
CA ALA A 58 12.91 7.04 -35.13
C ALA A 58 13.99 6.07 -34.62
N LEU A 59 14.46 5.10 -35.40
CA LEU A 59 15.43 4.09 -34.94
C LEU A 59 16.71 4.69 -34.35
N GLY A 60 17.10 5.90 -34.78
CA GLY A 60 18.29 6.62 -34.30
C GLY A 60 18.12 7.40 -32.99
N THR A 61 16.93 7.42 -32.38
CA THR A 61 16.73 8.13 -31.11
C THR A 61 17.44 7.41 -29.97
N THR A 62 18.10 8.17 -29.08
CA THR A 62 18.87 7.65 -27.94
C THR A 62 18.21 7.94 -26.59
N VAL A 63 17.09 8.67 -26.59
CA VAL A 63 16.34 9.05 -25.38
C VAL A 63 14.89 8.58 -25.53
N PRO A 64 14.23 8.11 -24.46
CA PRO A 64 12.81 7.78 -24.50
C PRO A 64 11.95 8.93 -25.02
N GLY A 65 10.94 8.59 -25.80
CA GLY A 65 9.90 9.51 -26.25
C GLY A 65 8.52 9.01 -25.91
N TYR A 66 7.53 9.88 -26.05
CA TYR A 66 6.15 9.51 -25.83
C TYR A 66 5.20 10.40 -26.62
N THR A 67 3.98 9.90 -26.74
CA THR A 67 2.83 10.61 -27.31
C THR A 67 1.67 10.50 -26.34
N ILE A 68 0.87 11.55 -26.30
CA ILE A 68 -0.34 11.66 -25.49
C ILE A 68 -1.53 11.51 -26.42
N VAL A 69 -2.32 10.48 -26.18
CA VAL A 69 -3.45 10.15 -27.03
C VAL A 69 -4.71 10.40 -26.24
N ARG A 70 -5.62 11.18 -26.82
CA ARG A 70 -6.99 11.37 -26.32
C ARG A 70 -7.91 10.47 -27.11
N ARG A 71 -8.82 9.81 -26.40
CA ARG A 71 -9.81 8.93 -26.99
C ARG A 71 -11.18 9.19 -26.41
N GLU A 72 -12.18 9.27 -27.28
CA GLU A 72 -13.58 9.45 -26.91
C GLU A 72 -14.28 8.09 -26.98
N LEU A 73 -14.95 7.71 -25.90
CA LEU A 73 -15.61 6.41 -25.77
C LEU A 73 -17.11 6.60 -25.57
N THR A 74 -17.91 5.79 -26.24
CA THR A 74 -19.33 5.59 -25.92
C THR A 74 -19.49 4.86 -24.59
N ALA A 75 -20.72 4.80 -24.07
CA ALA A 75 -21.04 4.00 -22.88
C ALA A 75 -20.67 2.52 -23.02
N ASP A 76 -20.66 1.96 -24.24
CA ASP A 76 -20.26 0.57 -24.48
C ASP A 76 -18.75 0.38 -24.66
N GLY A 77 -17.94 1.42 -24.44
CA GLY A 77 -16.49 1.38 -24.62
C GLY A 77 -16.05 1.38 -26.08
N LYS A 78 -16.95 1.73 -27.02
CA LYS A 78 -16.61 1.90 -28.43
C LYS A 78 -15.99 3.27 -28.65
N SER A 79 -14.95 3.34 -29.47
CA SER A 79 -14.31 4.60 -29.83
C SER A 79 -15.18 5.41 -30.78
N THR A 80 -15.42 6.69 -30.48
CA THR A 80 -16.03 7.67 -31.41
C THR A 80 -15.00 8.62 -32.00
N GLY A 81 -13.84 8.76 -31.37
CA GLY A 81 -12.73 9.56 -31.87
C GLY A 81 -11.42 9.19 -31.19
N THR A 82 -10.33 9.24 -31.93
CA THR A 82 -8.95 9.07 -31.41
C THR A 82 -8.11 10.19 -32.01
N SER A 83 -7.40 10.92 -31.15
CA SER A 83 -6.51 12.00 -31.57
C SER A 83 -5.20 11.93 -30.79
N VAL A 84 -4.08 11.95 -31.48
CA VAL A 84 -2.79 12.27 -30.87
C VAL A 84 -2.84 13.74 -30.47
N VAL A 85 -2.83 14.00 -29.17
CA VAL A 85 -2.84 15.36 -28.64
C VAL A 85 -1.49 15.97 -28.88
N ALA A 86 -0.41 15.33 -28.43
CA ALA A 86 0.95 15.84 -28.60
C ALA A 86 1.96 14.69 -28.60
N ALA A 87 3.10 14.88 -29.25
CA ALA A 87 4.18 13.89 -29.29
C ALA A 87 5.55 14.55 -29.15
N THR A 88 6.46 13.94 -28.41
CA THR A 88 7.84 14.46 -28.24
C THR A 88 8.67 14.36 -29.52
N HIS A 89 8.21 13.58 -30.50
CA HIS A 89 8.80 13.42 -31.82
C HIS A 89 7.70 13.12 -32.85
N GLY A 90 7.78 13.70 -34.06
CA GLY A 90 6.75 13.55 -35.10
C GLY A 90 6.47 12.08 -35.45
N ALA A 91 7.52 11.28 -35.68
CA ALA A 91 7.38 9.85 -35.99
C ALA A 91 6.66 9.02 -34.90
N PHE A 92 6.72 9.43 -33.62
CA PHE A 92 5.95 8.77 -32.55
C PHE A 92 4.47 9.15 -32.60
N GLY A 93 4.17 10.39 -32.98
CA GLY A 93 2.81 10.85 -33.23
C GLY A 93 2.16 10.08 -34.39
N ASP A 94 2.85 10.02 -35.54
CA ASP A 94 2.37 9.30 -36.73
C ASP A 94 2.06 7.83 -36.41
N ALA A 95 3.01 7.13 -35.78
CA ALA A 95 2.86 5.71 -35.44
C ALA A 95 1.67 5.43 -34.50
N ALA A 96 1.43 6.31 -33.53
CA ALA A 96 0.29 6.18 -32.64
C ALA A 96 -1.05 6.49 -33.34
N GLY A 97 -1.08 7.50 -34.23
CA GLY A 97 -2.29 7.92 -34.94
C GLY A 97 -2.88 6.83 -35.84
N GLU A 98 -2.04 6.13 -36.60
CA GLU A 98 -2.49 5.16 -37.61
C GLU A 98 -3.11 3.89 -37.01
N ARG A 99 -2.61 3.42 -35.87
CA ARG A 99 -2.96 2.08 -35.33
C ARG A 99 -3.91 2.10 -34.13
N LEU A 100 -4.05 3.21 -33.43
CA LEU A 100 -4.86 3.27 -32.21
C LEU A 100 -6.36 3.33 -32.48
N SER A 101 -6.80 3.74 -33.67
CA SER A 101 -8.21 3.84 -34.07
C SER A 101 -8.96 2.50 -33.92
N GLU A 102 -8.30 1.37 -34.18
CA GLU A 102 -8.88 0.02 -34.17
C GLU A 102 -8.96 -0.62 -32.77
N TRP A 103 -8.25 -0.07 -31.78
CA TRP A 103 -8.09 -0.69 -30.47
C TRP A 103 -9.34 -0.54 -29.57
N GLN A 104 -9.85 -1.63 -29.00
CA GLN A 104 -11.11 -1.62 -28.23
C GLN A 104 -10.90 -1.59 -26.72
N PHE A 105 -11.81 -0.89 -26.02
CA PHE A 105 -11.85 -0.79 -24.56
C PHE A 105 -13.12 -1.45 -23.98
N SER A 106 -13.03 -1.90 -22.73
CA SER A 106 -14.21 -2.21 -21.93
C SER A 106 -14.98 -0.93 -21.59
N PRO A 107 -16.31 -1.03 -21.35
CA PRO A 107 -17.10 0.07 -20.80
C PRO A 107 -16.52 0.58 -19.49
N ALA A 108 -16.58 1.89 -19.28
CA ALA A 108 -16.41 2.46 -17.96
C ALA A 108 -17.72 2.36 -17.16
N ARG A 109 -17.68 2.22 -15.83
CA ARG A 109 -18.89 2.11 -14.99
C ARG A 109 -18.90 3.05 -13.81
N ARG A 110 -20.04 3.73 -13.60
CA ARG A 110 -20.33 4.57 -12.44
C ARG A 110 -21.58 4.05 -11.74
N ALA A 111 -21.45 3.67 -10.47
CA ALA A 111 -22.49 2.99 -9.71
C ALA A 111 -23.11 1.80 -10.48
N GLY A 112 -22.25 0.98 -11.11
CA GLY A 112 -22.66 -0.18 -11.93
C GLY A 112 -23.20 0.14 -13.33
N LYS A 113 -23.56 1.40 -13.62
CA LYS A 113 -24.08 1.83 -14.93
C LYS A 113 -22.94 2.17 -15.88
N LYS A 114 -23.05 1.73 -17.14
CA LYS A 114 -22.11 2.05 -18.21
C LYS A 114 -22.13 3.55 -18.51
N VAL A 115 -20.97 4.17 -18.63
CA VAL A 115 -20.82 5.60 -18.95
C VAL A 115 -19.78 5.80 -20.05
N GLY A 116 -20.07 6.70 -20.97
CA GLY A 116 -19.11 7.17 -21.98
C GLY A 116 -18.28 8.32 -21.44
N GLY A 117 -17.23 8.67 -22.16
CA GLY A 117 -16.35 9.77 -21.79
C GLY A 117 -15.05 9.75 -22.58
N ASN A 118 -14.28 10.81 -22.46
CA ASN A 118 -12.93 10.86 -22.98
C ASN A 118 -11.94 10.32 -21.93
N ILE A 119 -10.97 9.60 -22.43
CA ILE A 119 -9.79 9.14 -21.71
C ILE A 119 -8.56 9.70 -22.40
N TRP A 120 -7.46 9.71 -21.66
CA TRP A 120 -6.14 9.89 -22.24
C TRP A 120 -5.18 8.81 -21.72
N PHE A 121 -4.19 8.48 -22.52
CA PHE A 121 -3.10 7.58 -22.16
C PHE A 121 -1.84 8.00 -22.92
N ALA A 122 -0.69 7.55 -22.43
CA ALA A 122 0.57 7.76 -23.11
C ALA A 122 0.95 6.50 -23.89
N VAL A 123 1.52 6.67 -25.08
CA VAL A 123 2.30 5.62 -25.72
C VAL A 123 3.76 6.00 -25.57
N ILE A 124 4.52 5.13 -24.88
CA ILE A 124 5.93 5.34 -24.57
C ILE A 124 6.76 4.54 -25.55
N PHE A 125 7.80 5.16 -26.09
CA PHE A 125 8.76 4.59 -27.02
C PHE A 125 10.15 4.60 -26.36
N ASN A 126 10.71 3.42 -26.10
CA ASN A 126 12.03 3.30 -25.49
C ASN A 126 13.08 2.91 -26.55
N PRO A 127 14.23 3.62 -26.60
CA PRO A 127 15.29 3.35 -27.56
C PRO A 127 16.04 2.05 -27.25
N VAL A 128 16.89 1.58 -28.18
CA VAL A 128 17.70 0.36 -28.01
C VAL A 128 18.54 0.42 -26.75
N SER A 129 19.04 1.60 -26.38
CA SER A 129 19.86 1.75 -25.18
C SER A 129 19.09 1.49 -23.87
N ALA A 130 17.76 1.52 -23.88
CA ALA A 130 16.90 1.38 -22.70
C ALA A 130 16.25 -0.01 -22.56
N VAL A 131 16.97 -1.07 -23.00
CA VAL A 131 16.53 -2.46 -22.83
C VAL A 131 16.46 -2.81 -21.34
N GLU A 132 15.31 -3.31 -20.89
CA GLU A 132 15.02 -3.56 -19.47
C GLU A 132 16.00 -4.53 -18.78
N ASN A 133 16.61 -5.46 -19.50
CA ASN A 133 17.47 -6.52 -18.96
C ASN A 133 18.91 -6.50 -19.49
N ALA A 134 19.34 -5.43 -20.17
CA ALA A 134 20.73 -5.33 -20.60
C ALA A 134 21.65 -5.06 -19.38
N PRO A 135 22.86 -5.66 -19.33
CA PRO A 135 23.86 -5.34 -18.30
C PRO A 135 24.20 -3.86 -18.25
N THR A 136 24.26 -3.22 -19.43
CA THR A 136 24.45 -1.78 -19.55
C THR A 136 23.26 -1.19 -20.30
N ALA A 137 22.54 -0.28 -19.64
CA ALA A 137 21.32 0.32 -20.16
C ALA A 137 21.17 1.78 -19.72
N THR A 138 20.62 2.62 -20.60
CA THR A 138 20.10 3.94 -20.23
C THR A 138 18.77 3.79 -19.51
N PRO A 139 18.31 4.82 -18.75
CA PRO A 139 17.00 4.77 -18.10
C PRO A 139 15.86 4.49 -19.09
N ARG A 140 14.95 3.63 -18.68
CA ARG A 140 13.77 3.21 -19.46
C ARG A 140 12.54 3.90 -18.91
N LEU A 141 11.82 4.65 -19.74
CA LEU A 141 10.59 5.31 -19.28
C LEU A 141 9.47 4.27 -19.11
N LEU A 142 8.84 4.25 -17.95
CA LEU A 142 7.77 3.31 -17.58
C LEU A 142 6.41 3.99 -17.47
N SER A 143 6.38 5.23 -16.97
CA SER A 143 5.16 6.00 -16.78
C SER A 143 5.43 7.49 -16.92
N VAL A 144 4.52 8.19 -17.60
CA VAL A 144 4.62 9.61 -17.89
C VAL A 144 3.26 10.28 -17.66
N THR A 145 3.27 11.52 -17.19
CA THR A 145 2.09 12.37 -17.06
C THR A 145 2.43 13.78 -17.55
N PRO A 146 1.73 14.30 -18.56
CA PRO A 146 1.86 15.69 -19.02
C PRO A 146 1.66 16.73 -17.92
N ALA A 147 2.25 17.89 -18.12
CA ALA A 147 2.05 19.05 -17.25
C ALA A 147 0.82 19.84 -17.70
N PHE A 148 0.07 20.40 -16.75
CA PHE A 148 -1.13 21.21 -17.00
C PHE A 148 -1.03 22.62 -16.42
N PRO A 149 -0.07 23.44 -16.89
CA PRO A 149 0.11 24.79 -16.37
C PRO A 149 -1.05 25.69 -16.82
N ARG A 150 -1.50 26.61 -15.95
CA ARG A 150 -2.57 27.56 -16.27
C ARG A 150 -2.09 28.67 -17.19
N VAL A 151 -0.81 29.01 -17.08
CA VAL A 151 -0.11 29.94 -17.96
C VAL A 151 0.67 29.17 -19.01
N HIS A 152 0.92 29.81 -20.14
CA HIS A 152 1.77 29.23 -21.17
C HIS A 152 3.22 29.13 -20.65
N PRO A 153 3.92 27.98 -20.78
CA PRO A 153 5.26 27.83 -20.23
C PRO A 153 6.31 28.78 -20.78
N THR A 154 6.19 29.23 -22.03
CA THR A 154 7.22 30.05 -22.71
C THR A 154 6.55 31.13 -23.56
N ALA A 155 7.24 32.23 -23.86
CA ALA A 155 6.72 33.28 -24.74
C ALA A 155 6.45 32.77 -26.17
N GLY A 156 5.22 32.31 -26.44
CA GLY A 156 4.75 31.86 -27.75
C GLY A 156 3.39 31.17 -27.62
N ASN A 157 2.36 31.64 -28.32
CA ASN A 157 0.95 31.25 -28.09
C ASN A 157 0.53 29.90 -28.73
N GLU A 158 1.38 28.87 -28.70
CA GLU A 158 0.98 27.54 -29.19
C GLU A 158 0.23 26.75 -28.11
N PRO A 159 -0.96 26.19 -28.37
CA PRO A 159 -1.74 25.49 -27.34
C PRO A 159 -1.07 24.23 -26.77
N GLN A 160 0.10 23.81 -27.26
CA GLN A 160 0.82 22.62 -26.79
C GLN A 160 2.33 22.89 -26.72
N ALA A 161 2.79 23.42 -25.59
CA ALA A 161 4.19 23.70 -25.42
C ALA A 161 4.98 22.41 -25.10
N GLN A 162 6.18 22.29 -25.65
CA GLN A 162 7.15 21.28 -25.25
C GLN A 162 8.31 21.95 -24.55
N VAL A 163 8.49 21.66 -23.25
CA VAL A 163 9.58 22.22 -22.46
C VAL A 163 10.69 21.19 -22.34
N ALA A 164 11.89 21.53 -22.78
CA ALA A 164 13.06 20.67 -22.61
C ALA A 164 13.53 20.73 -21.14
N VAL A 165 13.44 19.63 -20.43
CA VAL A 165 13.88 19.50 -19.03
C VAL A 165 15.08 18.60 -18.92
N THR A 166 15.98 18.91 -17.99
CA THR A 166 17.04 17.99 -17.59
C THR A 166 16.65 17.36 -16.26
N LEU A 167 16.58 16.04 -16.19
CA LEU A 167 16.12 15.31 -15.01
C LEU A 167 17.16 14.29 -14.55
N ALA A 168 17.24 14.06 -13.24
CA ALA A 168 18.08 13.03 -12.63
C ALA A 168 17.20 11.88 -12.12
N VAL A 169 17.55 10.65 -12.50
CA VAL A 169 16.89 9.41 -12.07
C VAL A 169 17.80 8.68 -11.10
N ASP A 170 17.26 8.24 -9.96
CA ASP A 170 17.99 7.46 -8.96
C ASP A 170 18.05 5.96 -9.30
N PRO A 171 18.83 5.14 -8.56
CA PRO A 171 18.89 3.69 -8.76
C PRO A 171 17.56 2.94 -8.52
N ASN A 172 16.54 3.61 -7.97
CA ASN A 172 15.19 3.05 -7.80
C ASN A 172 14.24 3.46 -8.95
N GLY A 173 14.73 4.22 -9.93
CA GLY A 173 13.92 4.67 -11.06
C GLY A 173 13.00 5.86 -10.76
N SER A 174 13.26 6.59 -9.66
CA SER A 174 12.54 7.81 -9.29
C SER A 174 13.27 9.05 -9.74
N VAL A 175 12.52 10.08 -10.17
CA VAL A 175 13.11 11.38 -10.53
C VAL A 175 13.38 12.18 -9.25
N THR A 176 14.64 12.56 -9.03
CA THR A 176 15.07 13.29 -7.83
C THR A 176 15.26 14.78 -8.08
N THR A 177 15.75 15.14 -9.27
CA THR A 177 16.02 16.53 -9.66
C THR A 177 15.38 16.82 -11.01
N VAL A 178 14.82 18.02 -11.16
CA VAL A 178 14.29 18.54 -12.43
C VAL A 178 14.86 19.95 -12.60
N LYS A 179 15.56 20.20 -13.71
CA LYS A 179 16.08 21.51 -14.10
C LYS A 179 15.32 21.97 -15.34
N LEU A 180 14.68 23.13 -15.22
CA LEU A 180 13.97 23.79 -16.30
C LEU A 180 14.84 24.90 -16.92
N PRO A 181 14.59 25.28 -18.18
CA PRO A 181 15.19 26.47 -18.79
C PRO A 181 14.75 27.76 -18.08
N ASP A 182 15.61 28.78 -18.06
CA ASP A 182 15.36 30.06 -17.37
C ASP A 182 14.21 30.87 -17.98
N ASN A 183 13.81 30.55 -19.23
CA ASN A 183 12.72 31.21 -19.93
C ASN A 183 11.34 30.60 -19.65
N VAL A 184 11.23 29.71 -18.65
CA VAL A 184 9.95 29.12 -18.23
C VAL A 184 9.33 29.95 -17.13
N GLU A 185 8.07 30.35 -17.31
CA GLU A 185 7.28 31.08 -16.31
C GLU A 185 7.18 30.32 -14.97
N ASP A 186 7.35 31.01 -13.83
CA ASP A 186 7.44 30.40 -12.50
C ASP A 186 6.24 29.50 -12.13
N GLU A 187 5.01 29.92 -12.48
CA GLU A 187 3.81 29.13 -12.25
C GLU A 187 3.83 27.83 -13.07
N ALA A 188 4.25 27.92 -14.33
CA ALA A 188 4.39 26.74 -15.19
C ALA A 188 5.53 25.84 -14.71
N ALA A 189 6.66 26.41 -14.29
CA ALA A 189 7.82 25.69 -13.79
C ALA A 189 7.45 24.76 -12.62
N THR A 190 6.69 25.28 -11.65
CA THR A 190 6.22 24.50 -10.49
C THR A 190 5.36 23.30 -10.91
N VAL A 191 4.43 23.50 -11.85
CA VAL A 191 3.54 22.44 -12.34
C VAL A 191 4.31 21.39 -13.15
N ILE A 192 5.24 21.83 -14.00
CA ILE A 192 6.09 20.95 -14.80
C ILE A 192 6.97 20.10 -13.88
N GLU A 193 7.60 20.70 -12.86
CA GLU A 193 8.42 19.97 -11.90
C GLU A 193 7.62 18.87 -11.18
N GLN A 194 6.41 19.19 -10.69
CA GLN A 194 5.55 18.23 -10.02
C GLN A 194 5.13 17.08 -10.95
N ALA A 195 4.78 17.40 -12.20
CA ALA A 195 4.42 16.41 -13.19
C ALA A 195 5.60 15.46 -13.46
N VAL A 196 6.80 15.98 -13.71
CA VAL A 196 8.01 15.19 -14.00
C VAL A 196 8.43 14.33 -12.80
N LYS A 197 8.32 14.83 -11.56
CA LYS A 197 8.59 14.06 -10.34
C LYS A 197 7.64 12.85 -10.16
N SER A 198 6.47 12.86 -10.79
CA SER A 198 5.54 11.73 -10.78
C SER A 198 5.90 10.62 -11.77
N TRP A 199 6.83 10.87 -12.72
CA TRP A 199 7.23 9.90 -13.73
C TRP A 199 8.01 8.74 -13.10
N ARG A 200 8.03 7.60 -13.80
CA ARG A 200 8.74 6.40 -13.35
C ARG A 200 9.62 5.84 -14.44
N PHE A 201 10.79 5.37 -14.04
CA PHE A 201 11.78 4.77 -14.90
C PHE A 201 12.19 3.38 -14.37
N ALA A 202 12.69 2.51 -15.24
CA ALA A 202 13.69 1.56 -14.81
C ALA A 202 15.04 2.32 -14.80
N PRO A 203 15.88 2.15 -13.76
CA PRO A 203 17.11 2.90 -13.61
C PRO A 203 18.11 2.58 -14.74
N ALA A 204 19.09 3.46 -14.93
CA ALA A 204 20.25 3.12 -15.74
C ALA A 204 21.00 1.95 -15.09
N ARG A 205 21.71 1.16 -15.90
CA ARG A 205 22.54 0.05 -15.42
C ARG A 205 23.94 0.12 -16.00
N ASN A 206 24.90 -0.31 -15.19
CA ASN A 206 26.26 -0.62 -15.62
C ASN A 206 26.64 -1.99 -15.04
N ASN A 207 26.98 -2.95 -15.92
CA ASN A 207 27.25 -4.35 -15.55
C ASN A 207 26.20 -4.97 -14.61
N GLY A 208 24.92 -4.71 -14.88
CA GLY A 208 23.77 -5.23 -14.12
C GLY A 208 23.44 -4.44 -12.86
N THR A 209 24.28 -3.51 -12.42
CA THR A 209 24.06 -2.70 -11.22
C THR A 209 23.27 -1.42 -11.57
N PRO A 210 22.14 -1.14 -10.90
CA PRO A 210 21.42 0.12 -11.03
C PRO A 210 22.28 1.32 -10.61
N ILE A 211 22.36 2.34 -11.46
CA ILE A 211 23.11 3.58 -11.20
C ILE A 211 22.23 4.82 -11.44
N PRO A 212 22.53 5.96 -10.79
CA PRO A 212 21.88 7.22 -11.11
C PRO A 212 22.24 7.67 -12.54
N ALA A 213 21.34 8.39 -13.20
CA ALA A 213 21.59 8.94 -14.53
C ALA A 213 20.84 10.26 -14.76
N GLU A 214 21.42 11.13 -15.60
CA GLU A 214 20.80 12.38 -16.04
C GLU A 214 20.29 12.23 -17.49
N LEU A 215 19.11 12.79 -17.77
CA LEU A 215 18.44 12.73 -19.07
C LEU A 215 17.93 14.12 -19.47
N LYS A 216 17.98 14.43 -20.77
CA LYS A 216 17.31 15.60 -21.35
C LYS A 216 16.08 15.14 -22.11
N MET A 217 14.90 15.52 -21.62
CA MET A 217 13.62 15.07 -22.17
C MET A 217 12.70 16.25 -22.44
N LYS A 218 11.73 16.06 -23.35
CA LYS A 218 10.67 17.05 -23.58
C LYS A 218 9.44 16.73 -22.74
N VAL A 219 8.95 17.72 -22.00
CA VAL A 219 7.69 17.65 -21.28
C VAL A 219 6.60 18.27 -22.13
N VAL A 220 5.58 17.47 -22.45
CA VAL A 220 4.36 17.95 -23.06
C VAL A 220 3.57 18.74 -22.01
N CYS A 221 3.32 20.01 -22.31
CA CYS A 221 2.48 20.90 -21.53
C CYS A 221 1.18 21.14 -22.28
N LEU A 222 0.06 20.80 -21.66
CA LEU A 222 -1.26 21.01 -22.21
C LEU A 222 -1.99 22.06 -21.36
N PRO A 223 -2.87 22.89 -21.94
CA PRO A 223 -3.75 23.70 -21.13
C PRO A 223 -4.57 22.78 -20.22
N PRO A 224 -4.90 23.22 -18.99
CA PRO A 224 -5.84 22.49 -18.17
C PRO A 224 -7.13 22.30 -18.97
N PRO A 225 -7.79 21.13 -18.88
CA PRO A 225 -9.02 20.86 -19.61
C PRO A 225 -10.01 22.03 -19.47
N SER A 226 -10.30 22.71 -20.59
CA SER A 226 -11.28 23.80 -20.66
C SER A 226 -12.68 23.21 -20.61
N ALA A 227 -13.10 22.86 -19.41
CA ALA A 227 -14.45 22.42 -19.15
C ALA A 227 -15.13 23.39 -18.16
N PRO A 228 -16.44 23.64 -18.30
CA PRO A 228 -17.21 24.54 -17.44
C PRO A 228 -17.16 24.24 -15.93
N TRP A 229 -16.52 23.14 -15.51
CA TRP A 229 -16.28 22.76 -14.11
C TRP A 229 -14.88 23.08 -13.61
N ALA A 230 -14.04 23.82 -14.35
CA ALA A 230 -12.78 24.39 -13.84
C ALA A 230 -12.96 25.27 -12.57
N LEU A 231 -14.22 25.57 -12.19
CA LEU A 231 -14.60 26.02 -10.86
C LEU A 231 -14.74 24.84 -9.87
N THR A 232 -13.82 23.87 -9.88
CA THR A 232 -13.68 22.94 -8.76
C THR A 232 -12.64 23.46 -7.79
N THR A 233 -13.09 24.21 -6.78
CA THR A 233 -12.24 24.50 -5.63
C THR A 233 -12.09 23.17 -4.86
N PRO A 234 -10.88 22.60 -4.71
CA PRO A 234 -10.71 21.35 -3.97
C PRO A 234 -11.05 21.56 -2.50
N ALA A 235 -11.48 20.49 -1.84
CA ALA A 235 -11.71 20.52 -0.40
C ALA A 235 -10.43 20.96 0.32
N LYS A 236 -10.53 21.98 1.17
CA LYS A 236 -9.40 22.55 1.91
C LYS A 236 -9.55 22.24 3.40
N PRO A 237 -8.57 21.61 4.06
CA PRO A 237 -8.67 21.34 5.49
C PRO A 237 -8.77 22.67 6.26
N LEU A 238 -9.77 22.77 7.14
CA LEU A 238 -9.95 23.86 8.08
C LEU A 238 -9.29 23.52 9.41
N THR A 239 -9.54 22.32 9.91
CA THR A 239 -8.92 21.80 11.14
C THR A 239 -8.23 20.47 10.87
N ARG A 240 -7.05 20.30 11.47
CA ARG A 240 -6.28 19.06 11.42
C ARG A 240 -5.89 18.70 12.84
N MET A 241 -6.76 17.96 13.53
CA MET A 241 -6.41 17.40 14.82
C MET A 241 -5.25 16.40 14.63
N PRO A 242 -4.12 16.53 15.33
CA PRO A 242 -3.04 15.56 15.22
C PRO A 242 -3.49 14.21 15.79
N PRO A 243 -3.02 13.09 15.23
CA PRO A 243 -3.32 11.79 15.79
C PRO A 243 -2.69 11.63 17.17
N ARG A 244 -3.44 10.96 18.06
CA ARG A 244 -2.90 10.58 19.37
C ARG A 244 -1.86 9.49 19.18
N TYR A 245 -0.62 9.79 19.54
CA TYR A 245 0.46 8.80 19.46
C TYR A 245 0.22 7.66 20.46
N PRO A 246 0.25 6.37 20.05
CA PRO A 246 0.17 5.26 20.98
C PRO A 246 1.29 5.31 22.02
N ALA A 247 0.97 5.16 23.32
CA ALA A 247 1.94 5.32 24.40
C ALA A 247 3.12 4.33 24.30
N ALA A 248 2.82 3.05 24.03
CA ALA A 248 3.84 2.04 23.84
C ALA A 248 4.74 2.34 22.62
N MET A 249 4.18 2.77 21.48
CA MET A 249 4.97 3.14 20.30
C MET A 249 5.87 4.35 20.60
N ARG A 250 5.38 5.34 21.35
CA ARG A 250 6.16 6.50 21.80
C ARG A 250 7.31 6.11 22.73
N ARG A 251 7.04 5.24 23.71
CA ARG A 251 8.05 4.74 24.67
C ARG A 251 9.19 4.05 23.94
N TYR A 252 8.83 3.23 22.96
CA TYR A 252 9.76 2.46 22.16
C TYR A 252 10.23 3.18 20.90
N GLY A 253 10.00 4.49 20.76
CA GLY A 253 10.58 5.27 19.67
C GLY A 253 10.09 4.90 18.25
N PHE A 254 9.04 4.09 18.10
CA PHE A 254 8.60 3.65 16.78
C PHE A 254 7.83 4.74 16.06
N GLU A 255 8.26 5.07 14.86
CA GLU A 255 7.55 5.95 13.94
C GLU A 255 6.77 5.16 12.89
N GLY A 256 5.88 5.83 12.17
CA GLY A 256 5.16 5.17 11.08
C GLY A 256 4.32 6.11 10.23
N THR A 257 3.83 5.59 9.12
CA THR A 257 2.91 6.30 8.22
C THR A 257 1.70 5.43 7.94
N VAL A 258 0.51 6.03 8.05
CA VAL A 258 -0.77 5.42 7.70
C VAL A 258 -1.39 6.21 6.56
N THR A 259 -1.64 5.57 5.43
CA THR A 259 -2.38 6.20 4.32
C THR A 259 -3.88 5.99 4.54
N VAL A 260 -4.61 7.08 4.72
CA VAL A 260 -6.07 7.07 4.95
C VAL A 260 -6.79 7.59 3.72
N ASP A 261 -7.79 6.85 3.26
CA ASP A 261 -8.75 7.26 2.23
C ASP A 261 -10.05 7.66 2.93
N PHE A 262 -10.64 8.81 2.58
CA PHE A 262 -11.92 9.26 3.13
C PHE A 262 -12.68 10.14 2.14
N VAL A 263 -13.95 10.42 2.44
CA VAL A 263 -14.80 11.33 1.66
C VAL A 263 -15.06 12.57 2.50
N VAL A 264 -14.89 13.76 1.92
CA VAL A 264 -15.39 15.01 2.49
C VAL A 264 -16.78 15.25 1.93
N SER A 265 -17.76 15.43 2.81
CA SER A 265 -19.15 15.74 2.45
C SER A 265 -19.32 17.16 1.92
N GLU A 266 -20.49 17.49 1.39
CA GLU A 266 -20.88 18.84 0.99
C GLU A 266 -20.89 19.84 2.17
N SER A 267 -20.99 19.35 3.40
CA SER A 267 -20.88 20.15 4.62
C SER A 267 -19.46 20.27 5.16
N GLY A 268 -18.47 19.65 4.50
CA GLY A 268 -17.08 19.69 4.92
C GLY A 268 -16.73 18.71 6.04
N LYS A 269 -17.57 17.70 6.30
CA LYS A 269 -17.31 16.64 7.30
C LYS A 269 -16.65 15.44 6.66
N VAL A 270 -15.82 14.74 7.41
CA VAL A 270 -15.20 13.48 6.98
C VAL A 270 -16.20 12.33 7.13
N GLU A 271 -16.35 11.54 6.07
CA GLU A 271 -17.18 10.34 5.97
C GLU A 271 -16.33 9.18 5.44
N ARG A 272 -16.69 7.93 5.80
CA ARG A 272 -16.12 6.70 5.21
C ARG A 272 -14.58 6.64 5.24
N ALA A 273 -13.97 7.07 6.35
CA ALA A 273 -12.53 7.00 6.51
C ALA A 273 -12.05 5.54 6.69
N THR A 274 -11.13 5.10 5.85
CA THR A 274 -10.55 3.75 5.86
C THR A 274 -9.03 3.78 5.68
N VAL A 275 -8.33 2.82 6.28
CA VAL A 275 -6.89 2.67 6.08
C VAL A 275 -6.65 1.94 4.77
N ARG A 276 -5.91 2.59 3.87
CA ARG A 276 -5.46 2.00 2.60
C ARG A 276 -4.20 1.16 2.78
N SER A 277 -3.24 1.69 3.54
CA SER A 277 -1.97 1.02 3.86
C SER A 277 -1.34 1.64 5.10
N SER A 278 -0.45 0.90 5.75
CA SER A 278 0.25 1.34 6.94
C SER A 278 1.60 0.67 7.09
N THR A 279 2.60 1.40 7.57
CA THR A 279 3.90 0.80 7.91
C THR A 279 3.84 -0.05 9.16
N ASN A 280 2.93 0.28 10.09
CA ASN A 280 2.68 -0.50 11.30
C ASN A 280 1.18 -0.42 11.68
N PRO A 281 0.48 -1.56 11.83
CA PRO A 281 -0.94 -1.57 12.19
C PRO A 281 -1.29 -0.85 13.50
N ALA A 282 -0.36 -0.72 14.45
CA ALA A 282 -0.59 -0.02 15.72
C ALA A 282 -0.94 1.47 15.55
N PHE A 283 -0.61 2.08 14.41
CA PHE A 283 -0.93 3.47 14.10
C PHE A 283 -2.30 3.66 13.43
N ASN A 284 -2.92 2.58 12.96
CA ASN A 284 -4.10 2.66 12.10
C ASN A 284 -5.29 3.32 12.78
N ARG A 285 -5.67 2.82 13.96
CA ARG A 285 -6.80 3.37 14.71
C ARG A 285 -6.57 4.83 15.13
N PRO A 286 -5.42 5.21 15.73
CA PRO A 286 -5.18 6.62 16.04
C PRO A 286 -5.18 7.54 14.83
N ALA A 287 -4.73 7.06 13.66
CA ALA A 287 -4.79 7.83 12.41
C ALA A 287 -6.24 8.10 11.99
N LEU A 288 -7.10 7.07 12.02
CA LEU A 288 -8.51 7.24 11.68
C LEU A 288 -9.26 8.10 12.68
N ALA A 289 -9.04 7.91 13.98
CA ALA A 289 -9.64 8.74 15.02
C ALA A 289 -9.32 10.23 14.78
N ALA A 290 -8.07 10.54 14.44
CA ALA A 290 -7.67 11.91 14.11
C ALA A 290 -8.38 12.45 12.87
N VAL A 291 -8.37 11.69 11.77
CA VAL A 291 -8.92 12.10 10.48
C VAL A 291 -10.44 12.33 10.56
N ARG A 292 -11.16 11.56 11.39
CA ARG A 292 -12.61 11.74 11.61
C ARG A 292 -12.96 13.07 12.25
N GLU A 293 -12.06 13.60 13.08
CA GLU A 293 -12.22 14.89 13.74
C GLU A 293 -11.83 16.08 12.86
N TRP A 294 -11.29 15.83 11.66
CA TRP A 294 -10.95 16.90 10.72
C TRP A 294 -12.21 17.53 10.12
N THR A 295 -12.13 18.83 9.91
CA THR A 295 -13.14 19.56 9.14
C THR A 295 -12.51 20.22 7.93
N PHE A 296 -13.29 20.35 6.87
CA PHE A 296 -12.87 20.88 5.59
C PHE A 296 -13.82 21.98 5.14
N ARG A 297 -13.31 22.90 4.34
CA ARG A 297 -14.13 23.57 3.35
C ARG A 297 -14.43 22.51 2.28
N PRO A 298 -15.70 22.22 1.96
CA PRO A 298 -16.03 21.19 0.99
C PRO A 298 -15.40 21.51 -0.36
N ALA A 299 -15.24 20.49 -1.20
CA ALA A 299 -14.96 20.78 -2.59
C ALA A 299 -16.18 21.48 -3.18
N GLU A 300 -15.97 22.48 -4.03
CA GLU A 300 -17.05 23.13 -4.76
C GLU A 300 -16.97 22.69 -6.22
N ARG A 301 -18.10 22.72 -6.93
CA ARG A 301 -18.19 22.58 -8.38
C ARG A 301 -19.16 23.65 -8.86
N ALA A 302 -18.64 24.64 -9.60
CA ALA A 302 -19.41 25.81 -10.03
C ALA A 302 -20.10 26.52 -8.84
N GLY A 303 -19.35 26.73 -7.74
CA GLY A 303 -19.83 27.39 -6.52
C GLY A 303 -20.78 26.56 -5.65
N LYS A 304 -21.10 25.31 -6.04
CA LYS A 304 -21.90 24.38 -5.22
C LYS A 304 -21.02 23.36 -4.55
N ALA A 305 -21.18 23.17 -3.25
CA ALA A 305 -20.46 22.13 -2.52
C ALA A 305 -20.79 20.72 -3.06
N VAL A 306 -19.76 19.88 -3.21
CA VAL A 306 -19.85 18.50 -3.70
C VAL A 306 -18.99 17.57 -2.84
N LYS A 307 -19.36 16.29 -2.77
CA LYS A 307 -18.50 15.29 -2.12
C LYS A 307 -17.19 15.12 -2.87
N SER A 308 -16.09 15.00 -2.13
CA SER A 308 -14.76 14.74 -2.71
C SER A 308 -14.02 13.66 -1.95
N ARG A 309 -13.42 12.71 -2.67
CA ARG A 309 -12.56 11.68 -2.08
C ARG A 309 -11.14 12.22 -1.90
N ILE A 310 -10.59 12.07 -0.71
CA ILE A 310 -9.24 12.52 -0.36
C ILE A 310 -8.44 11.33 0.14
N ARG A 311 -7.13 11.34 -0.17
CA ARG A 311 -6.14 10.42 0.37
C ARG A 311 -5.04 11.23 1.06
N VAL A 312 -4.76 10.92 2.32
CA VAL A 312 -3.72 11.62 3.08
C VAL A 312 -2.81 10.62 3.81
N PRO A 313 -1.48 10.77 3.73
CA PRO A 313 -0.56 10.08 4.62
C PRO A 313 -0.54 10.76 5.99
N ILE A 314 -0.86 10.02 7.04
CA ILE A 314 -0.76 10.44 8.44
C ILE A 314 0.56 9.93 9.00
N GLN A 315 1.45 10.85 9.35
CA GLN A 315 2.78 10.53 9.87
C GLN A 315 2.78 10.58 11.41
N PHE A 316 3.41 9.57 12.01
CA PHE A 316 3.69 9.47 13.43
C PHE A 316 5.20 9.64 13.61
N THR A 317 5.64 10.87 13.88
CA THR A 317 7.05 11.19 14.11
C THR A 317 7.31 11.59 15.56
N LEU A 318 8.53 11.38 16.04
CA LEU A 318 9.01 11.78 17.36
C LEU A 318 10.06 12.87 17.21
N ASN A 319 9.78 14.07 17.74
CA ASN A 319 10.69 15.23 17.66
C ASN A 319 12.03 15.05 18.40
N ARG A 320 12.25 13.92 19.07
CA ARG A 320 13.53 13.56 19.69
C ARG A 320 14.00 12.33 18.94
N GLY A 321 15.17 12.40 18.29
CA GLY A 321 15.83 11.27 17.62
C GLY A 321 16.27 10.15 18.56
N ARG A 322 15.40 9.74 19.49
CA ARG A 322 15.53 8.50 20.23
C ARG A 322 15.30 7.39 19.22
N GLU A 323 16.31 6.56 19.04
CA GLU A 323 16.17 5.34 18.24
C GLU A 323 14.96 4.53 18.72
N ALA A 324 14.21 4.01 17.74
CA ALA A 324 13.15 3.06 17.99
C ALA A 324 13.74 1.85 18.73
N PHE A 325 13.36 1.68 20.00
CA PHE A 325 13.73 0.58 20.89
C PHE A 325 15.19 0.15 20.74
N VAL A 326 16.08 0.74 21.53
CA VAL A 326 17.48 0.29 21.57
C VAL A 326 17.51 -1.11 22.16
N ILE A 327 17.79 -2.11 21.31
CA ILE A 327 18.08 -3.47 21.77
C ILE A 327 19.31 -3.38 22.69
N PRO A 328 19.20 -3.79 23.97
CA PRO A 328 20.31 -3.66 24.90
C PRO A 328 21.54 -4.38 24.36
N VAL A 329 22.61 -3.62 24.09
CA VAL A 329 23.86 -4.21 23.58
C VAL A 329 24.53 -4.99 24.69
N ILE A 330 24.77 -6.28 24.46
CA ILE A 330 25.59 -7.11 25.35
C ILE A 330 27.04 -6.63 25.21
N LYS A 331 27.51 -5.85 26.18
CA LYS A 331 28.86 -5.26 26.14
C LYS A 331 29.96 -6.31 26.29
N ASP A 332 29.78 -7.25 27.22
CA ASP A 332 30.68 -8.39 27.39
C ASP A 332 30.09 -9.63 26.70
N GLN A 333 30.57 -9.87 25.48
CA GLN A 333 30.14 -11.02 24.68
C GLN A 333 31.05 -12.25 24.85
N SER A 334 32.02 -12.21 25.78
CA SER A 334 32.98 -13.32 25.99
C SER A 334 32.29 -14.62 26.40
N LYS A 335 31.17 -14.51 27.12
CA LYS A 335 30.34 -15.63 27.60
C LYS A 335 29.31 -16.10 26.57
N LEU A 336 29.12 -15.37 25.48
CA LEU A 336 28.25 -15.82 24.40
C LEU A 336 28.98 -16.87 23.57
N PRO A 337 28.27 -17.93 23.12
CA PRO A 337 28.79 -18.82 22.10
C PRO A 337 29.24 -18.01 20.87
N PRO A 338 30.34 -18.38 20.18
CA PRO A 338 30.91 -17.60 19.09
C PRO A 338 29.92 -17.18 18.00
N GLU A 339 28.93 -18.03 17.71
CA GLU A 339 27.88 -17.81 16.70
C GLU A 339 26.89 -16.70 17.06
N PHE A 340 26.78 -16.30 18.34
CA PHE A 340 25.91 -15.22 18.80
C PHE A 340 26.64 -13.89 18.97
N ARG A 341 27.95 -13.84 18.72
CA ARG A 341 28.75 -12.62 18.88
C ARG A 341 28.57 -11.71 17.67
N TYR A 342 28.52 -10.40 17.91
CA TYR A 342 28.27 -9.39 16.88
C TYR A 342 29.04 -8.09 17.16
N ASP A 343 29.42 -7.37 16.09
CA ASP A 343 29.94 -6.00 16.14
C ASP A 343 28.85 -4.95 15.87
N THR A 344 27.77 -5.36 15.20
CA THR A 344 26.62 -4.54 14.85
C THR A 344 25.37 -5.18 15.43
N ALA A 345 24.70 -4.49 16.34
CA ALA A 345 23.47 -4.97 16.96
C ALA A 345 22.33 -5.08 15.92
N PRO A 346 21.37 -6.00 16.11
CA PRO A 346 20.20 -6.04 15.25
C PRO A 346 19.38 -4.75 15.40
N LYS A 347 18.62 -4.42 14.37
CA LYS A 347 17.69 -3.28 14.41
C LYS A 347 16.27 -3.78 14.21
N LEU A 348 15.35 -3.24 14.99
CA LEU A 348 13.96 -3.66 14.93
C LEU A 348 13.26 -2.99 13.74
N ARG A 349 12.66 -3.78 12.85
CA ARG A 349 12.03 -3.31 11.62
C ARG A 349 10.51 -3.20 11.73
N ASN A 350 9.89 -4.17 12.37
CA ASN A 350 8.43 -4.24 12.54
C ASN A 350 8.09 -4.74 13.94
N VAL A 351 7.08 -4.13 14.55
CA VAL A 351 6.64 -4.42 15.92
C VAL A 351 5.15 -4.59 15.95
N GLN A 352 4.70 -5.59 16.68
CA GLN A 352 3.32 -5.70 17.11
C GLN A 352 3.23 -5.60 18.63
N LEU A 353 2.35 -4.74 19.13
CA LEU A 353 2.10 -4.74 20.57
C LEU A 353 1.40 -6.05 20.96
N PRO A 354 1.80 -6.69 22.07
CA PRO A 354 1.08 -7.83 22.61
C PRO A 354 -0.37 -7.47 22.92
N VAL A 355 -1.32 -8.30 22.51
CA VAL A 355 -2.72 -8.08 22.87
C VAL A 355 -2.91 -8.31 24.37
N TYR A 356 -3.50 -7.34 25.07
CA TYR A 356 -3.83 -7.50 26.49
C TYR A 356 -4.87 -8.62 26.66
N PRO A 357 -4.57 -9.71 27.40
CA PRO A 357 -5.51 -10.82 27.57
C PRO A 357 -6.87 -10.35 28.11
N TYR A 358 -7.96 -10.69 27.41
CA TYR A 358 -9.31 -10.20 27.71
C TYR A 358 -9.71 -10.36 29.18
N ALA A 359 -9.55 -11.56 29.75
CA ALA A 359 -9.94 -11.86 31.13
C ALA A 359 -9.18 -10.99 32.15
N LEU A 360 -7.89 -10.76 31.92
CA LEU A 360 -7.06 -9.92 32.77
C LEU A 360 -7.42 -8.44 32.63
N ARG A 361 -7.72 -7.97 31.42
CA ARG A 361 -8.19 -6.61 31.19
C ARG A 361 -9.53 -6.36 31.88
N LEU A 362 -10.46 -7.32 31.78
CA LEU A 362 -11.76 -7.27 32.45
C LEU A 362 -11.61 -7.22 33.97
N GLY A 363 -10.68 -8.02 34.51
CA GLY A 363 -10.32 -8.03 35.93
C GLY A 363 -9.47 -6.84 36.39
N ARG A 364 -8.99 -5.99 35.45
CA ARG A 364 -8.00 -4.92 35.70
C ARG A 364 -6.72 -5.44 36.35
N THR A 365 -6.36 -6.68 36.07
CA THR A 365 -5.13 -7.31 36.56
C THR A 365 -3.95 -6.78 35.78
N GLU A 366 -3.08 -5.99 36.39
CA GLU A 366 -1.83 -5.52 35.78
C GLU A 366 -0.66 -6.48 36.07
N GLY A 367 0.42 -6.37 35.30
CA GLY A 367 1.63 -7.15 35.53
C GLY A 367 2.66 -6.99 34.42
N SER A 368 3.58 -7.93 34.30
CA SER A 368 4.60 -7.92 33.25
C SER A 368 4.98 -9.33 32.80
N ALA A 369 5.67 -9.40 31.67
CA ALA A 369 6.32 -10.61 31.18
C ALA A 369 7.69 -10.30 30.59
N THR A 370 8.63 -11.19 30.83
CA THR A 370 9.95 -11.22 30.22
C THR A 370 10.05 -12.45 29.32
N VAL A 371 10.36 -12.22 28.06
CA VAL A 371 10.47 -13.25 27.03
C VAL A 371 11.85 -13.14 26.38
N VAL A 372 12.47 -14.28 26.11
CA VAL A 372 13.72 -14.36 25.34
C VAL A 372 13.40 -14.97 23.98
N ALA A 373 13.84 -14.32 22.90
CA ALA A 373 13.68 -14.79 21.53
C ALA A 373 15.03 -15.07 20.89
N LEU A 374 15.08 -16.16 20.12
CA LEU A 374 16.14 -16.46 19.17
C LEU A 374 15.77 -15.85 17.82
N ILE A 375 16.65 -15.01 17.29
CA ILE A 375 16.54 -14.37 15.98
C ILE A 375 17.61 -14.99 15.09
N ASP A 376 17.22 -15.49 13.92
CA ASP A 376 18.17 -16.06 12.96
C ASP A 376 18.95 -15.00 12.17
N ALA A 377 19.88 -15.44 11.32
CA ALA A 377 20.67 -14.56 10.46
C ALA A 377 19.84 -13.86 9.35
N ARG A 378 18.54 -14.16 9.21
CA ARG A 378 17.62 -13.44 8.32
C ARG A 378 16.86 -12.34 9.09
N GLY A 379 17.02 -12.26 10.41
CA GLY A 379 16.28 -11.34 11.26
C GLY A 379 14.87 -11.84 11.61
N THR A 380 14.62 -13.14 11.49
CA THR A 380 13.34 -13.77 11.83
C THR A 380 13.40 -14.41 13.21
N VAL A 381 12.35 -14.24 14.01
CA VAL A 381 12.22 -14.97 15.29
C VAL A 381 11.92 -16.45 15.02
N THR A 382 12.80 -17.33 15.49
CA THR A 382 12.77 -18.78 15.26
C THR A 382 12.58 -19.61 16.52
N ASP A 383 12.78 -19.04 17.70
CA ASP A 383 12.40 -19.66 18.97
C ASP A 383 12.05 -18.57 20.00
N VAL A 384 11.16 -18.89 20.92
CA VAL A 384 10.69 -17.96 21.96
C VAL A 384 10.47 -18.72 23.26
N LYS A 385 11.06 -18.21 24.34
CA LYS A 385 10.93 -18.75 25.70
C LYS A 385 10.46 -17.67 26.67
N VAL A 386 9.37 -17.94 27.37
CA VAL A 386 8.93 -17.11 28.50
C VAL A 386 9.88 -17.39 29.67
N VAL A 387 10.57 -16.35 30.15
CA VAL A 387 11.52 -16.45 31.28
C VAL A 387 10.81 -16.19 32.59
N ALA A 388 9.95 -15.17 32.63
CA ALA A 388 9.17 -14.80 33.79
C ALA A 388 7.88 -14.11 33.34
N ALA A 389 6.78 -14.28 34.08
CA ALA A 389 5.57 -13.51 33.90
C ALA A 389 4.82 -13.42 35.23
N SER A 390 4.18 -12.28 35.49
CA SER A 390 3.32 -12.12 36.68
C SER A 390 2.15 -13.11 36.66
N VAL A 391 1.63 -13.41 35.47
CA VAL A 391 0.68 -14.51 35.19
C VAL A 391 1.01 -15.13 33.83
N PRO A 392 0.77 -16.44 33.62
CA PRO A 392 1.17 -17.15 32.40
C PRO A 392 0.67 -16.51 31.09
N GLU A 393 -0.54 -15.95 31.10
CA GLU A 393 -1.20 -15.31 29.97
C GLU A 393 -0.43 -14.10 29.43
N PHE A 394 0.22 -13.31 30.30
CA PHE A 394 1.07 -12.21 29.86
C PHE A 394 2.32 -12.71 29.12
N GLY A 395 2.89 -13.83 29.57
CA GLY A 395 3.99 -14.49 28.88
C GLY A 395 3.58 -14.96 27.50
N LEU A 396 2.44 -15.65 27.39
CA LEU A 396 1.91 -16.17 26.13
C LEU A 396 1.54 -15.07 25.14
N ALA A 397 0.87 -14.00 25.60
CA ALA A 397 0.55 -12.84 24.77
C ALA A 397 1.82 -12.14 24.25
N THR A 398 2.82 -11.96 25.12
CA THR A 398 4.11 -11.35 24.74
C THR A 398 4.86 -12.21 23.73
N ALA A 399 4.89 -13.53 23.93
CA ALA A 399 5.50 -14.46 22.99
C ALA A 399 4.84 -14.39 21.61
N ALA A 400 3.51 -14.50 21.54
CA ALA A 400 2.77 -14.45 20.28
C ALA A 400 2.97 -13.14 19.49
N ALA A 401 3.16 -12.02 20.19
CA ALA A 401 3.48 -10.74 19.57
C ALA A 401 4.92 -10.73 19.03
N LEU A 402 5.89 -11.13 19.86
CA LEU A 402 7.31 -11.13 19.53
C LEU A 402 7.61 -12.03 18.32
N GLU A 403 6.90 -13.16 18.20
CA GLU A 403 6.96 -14.01 17.02
C GLU A 403 6.70 -13.24 15.73
N ARG A 404 5.88 -12.19 15.74
CA ARG A 404 5.54 -11.40 14.55
C ARG A 404 6.46 -10.19 14.33
N PHE A 405 7.55 -10.09 15.09
CA PHE A 405 8.53 -9.02 14.90
C PHE A 405 9.50 -9.41 13.79
N ASP A 406 10.00 -8.40 13.09
CA ASP A 406 11.03 -8.54 12.07
C ASP A 406 12.21 -7.65 12.43
N PHE A 407 13.41 -8.13 12.17
CA PHE A 407 14.65 -7.44 12.49
C PHE A 407 15.54 -7.31 11.26
N GLU A 408 16.32 -6.23 11.19
CA GLU A 408 17.61 -6.28 10.52
C GLU A 408 18.54 -7.13 11.40
N PRO A 409 19.18 -8.18 10.86
CA PRO A 409 19.96 -9.11 11.67
C PRO A 409 21.19 -8.43 12.27
N ALA A 410 21.66 -8.98 13.40
CA ALA A 410 22.96 -8.64 13.94
C ALA A 410 24.06 -9.00 12.93
N ARG A 411 25.19 -8.29 12.95
CA ARG A 411 26.32 -8.58 12.07
C ARG A 411 27.62 -8.76 12.83
N LEU A 412 28.47 -9.63 12.29
CA LEU A 412 29.86 -9.80 12.67
C LEU A 412 30.72 -9.73 11.41
N ASN A 413 31.63 -8.75 11.34
CA ASN A 413 32.45 -8.46 10.17
C ASN A 413 31.61 -8.33 8.89
N GLY A 414 30.47 -7.66 9.00
CA GLY A 414 29.51 -7.45 7.90
C GLY A 414 28.62 -8.65 7.56
N LYS A 415 28.90 -9.85 8.08
CA LYS A 415 28.07 -11.06 7.86
C LYS A 415 26.93 -11.13 8.87
N PRO A 416 25.70 -11.46 8.46
CA PRO A 416 24.59 -11.59 9.40
C PRO A 416 24.78 -12.82 10.30
N VAL A 417 24.48 -12.67 11.59
CA VAL A 417 24.61 -13.70 12.62
C VAL A 417 23.32 -13.80 13.45
N PRO A 418 23.00 -14.97 14.02
CA PRO A 418 21.88 -15.09 14.94
C PRO A 418 22.08 -14.24 16.20
N HIS A 419 20.98 -13.86 16.84
CA HIS A 419 20.98 -13.01 18.03
C HIS A 419 19.92 -13.45 19.04
N MET A 420 20.23 -13.30 20.32
CA MET A 420 19.28 -13.57 21.41
C MET A 420 18.78 -12.27 22.01
N LEU A 421 17.48 -12.02 21.87
CA LEU A 421 16.81 -10.81 22.37
C LEU A 421 16.07 -11.11 23.67
N LYS A 422 16.34 -10.34 24.73
CA LYS A 422 15.50 -10.27 25.92
C LYS A 422 14.50 -9.11 25.76
N PHE A 423 13.21 -9.42 25.76
CA PHE A 423 12.12 -8.47 25.64
C PHE A 423 11.27 -8.44 26.91
N GLU A 424 10.99 -7.25 27.43
CA GLU A 424 10.16 -7.06 28.61
C GLU A 424 8.94 -6.21 28.26
N GLN A 425 7.75 -6.74 28.56
CA GLN A 425 6.46 -6.09 28.36
C GLN A 425 5.77 -5.87 29.70
N ALA A 426 5.32 -4.65 29.97
CA ALA A 426 4.40 -4.39 31.08
C ALA A 426 2.96 -4.24 30.56
N PHE A 427 2.00 -4.78 31.30
CA PHE A 427 0.58 -4.75 31.01
C PHE A 427 -0.12 -3.89 32.06
N ASN A 428 -0.15 -2.58 31.82
CA ASN A 428 -0.76 -1.60 32.71
C ASN A 428 -1.54 -0.55 31.93
N ARG A 429 -2.30 0.28 32.64
CA ARG A 429 -3.12 1.34 32.03
C ARG A 429 -2.30 2.36 31.25
N ASP A 430 -1.07 2.67 31.66
CA ASP A 430 -0.25 3.68 31.00
C ASP A 430 0.23 3.19 29.61
N GLU A 431 0.56 1.91 29.49
CA GLU A 431 1.01 1.30 28.24
C GLU A 431 -0.16 0.93 27.31
N TYR A 432 -1.31 0.55 27.87
CA TYR A 432 -2.48 0.03 27.14
C TYR A 432 -3.74 0.91 27.23
N ARG A 433 -3.57 2.23 27.42
CA ARG A 433 -4.69 3.17 27.45
C ARG A 433 -5.43 3.17 26.10
N ASP A 434 -6.68 2.75 26.14
CA ASP A 434 -7.50 2.50 24.95
C ASP A 434 -8.98 2.71 25.27
N GLU A 435 -9.45 3.93 25.00
CA GLU A 435 -10.79 4.39 25.39
C GLU A 435 -11.91 3.67 24.62
N ASP A 436 -11.67 3.30 23.36
CA ASP A 436 -12.61 2.54 22.53
C ASP A 436 -12.78 1.11 23.06
N THR A 437 -11.67 0.45 23.41
CA THR A 437 -11.70 -0.87 24.04
C THR A 437 -12.42 -0.83 25.38
N ASP A 438 -12.17 0.21 26.19
CA ASP A 438 -12.84 0.39 27.48
C ASP A 438 -14.34 0.66 27.32
N ALA A 439 -14.74 1.41 26.28
CA ALA A 439 -16.13 1.66 25.94
C ALA A 439 -16.87 0.38 25.51
N LEU A 440 -16.25 -0.44 24.67
CA LEU A 440 -16.82 -1.73 24.25
C LEU A 440 -16.87 -2.73 25.40
N LEU A 441 -15.88 -2.74 26.29
CA LEU A 441 -15.92 -3.57 27.49
C LEU A 441 -17.08 -3.17 28.41
N LYS A 442 -17.34 -1.86 28.55
CA LYS A 442 -18.49 -1.33 29.29
C LYS A 442 -19.82 -1.65 28.60
N LEU A 443 -19.88 -1.60 27.26
CA LEU A 443 -21.04 -2.01 26.48
C LEU A 443 -21.35 -3.49 26.71
N GLU A 444 -20.35 -4.36 26.59
CA GLU A 444 -20.50 -5.80 26.80
C GLU A 444 -20.99 -6.12 28.22
N LYS A 445 -20.47 -5.42 29.23
CA LYS A 445 -20.86 -5.64 30.63
C LYS A 445 -22.28 -5.14 30.95
N ASN A 446 -22.64 -3.96 30.45
CA ASN A 446 -23.84 -3.26 30.92
C ASN A 446 -25.03 -3.38 29.97
N ARG A 447 -24.78 -3.61 28.67
CA ARG A 447 -25.78 -3.66 27.61
C ARG A 447 -25.42 -4.71 26.54
N PRO A 448 -25.24 -5.99 26.90
CA PRO A 448 -24.86 -7.05 25.97
C PRO A 448 -25.89 -7.26 24.84
N GLU A 449 -27.16 -6.89 25.06
CA GLU A 449 -28.24 -6.98 24.07
C GLU A 449 -28.03 -6.06 22.85
N ARG A 450 -27.13 -5.07 22.96
CA ARG A 450 -26.76 -4.20 21.84
C ARG A 450 -25.68 -4.78 20.93
N ILE A 451 -25.07 -5.90 21.32
CA ILE A 451 -24.08 -6.62 20.53
C ILE A 451 -24.82 -7.70 19.74
N VAL A 452 -24.86 -7.56 18.42
CA VAL A 452 -25.62 -8.48 17.56
C VAL A 452 -24.76 -9.68 17.14
N SER A 453 -25.42 -10.78 16.77
CA SER A 453 -24.76 -11.91 16.12
C SER A 453 -24.64 -11.69 14.61
N PRO A 454 -23.75 -12.42 13.91
CA PRO A 454 -23.56 -12.26 12.47
C PRO A 454 -24.83 -12.52 11.65
N GLU A 455 -25.76 -13.35 12.13
CA GLU A 455 -27.02 -13.69 11.46
C GLU A 455 -28.03 -12.54 11.45
N ALA A 456 -27.87 -11.56 12.36
CA ALA A 456 -28.73 -10.39 12.44
C ALA A 456 -28.30 -9.25 11.50
N LEU A 457 -27.21 -9.43 10.74
CA LEU A 457 -26.69 -8.43 9.81
C LEU A 457 -27.46 -8.41 8.50
N ASP A 458 -27.52 -7.21 7.91
CA ASP A 458 -28.12 -7.00 6.59
C ASP A 458 -27.33 -7.74 5.49
N GLU A 459 -26.01 -7.80 5.65
CA GLU A 459 -25.09 -8.53 4.79
C GLU A 459 -24.03 -9.25 5.64
N PRO A 460 -23.50 -10.41 5.19
CA PRO A 460 -22.42 -11.09 5.88
C PRO A 460 -21.19 -10.17 6.07
N LEU A 461 -20.48 -10.34 7.19
CA LEU A 461 -19.26 -9.59 7.47
C LEU A 461 -18.23 -9.74 6.34
N LYS A 462 -17.89 -8.62 5.69
CA LYS A 462 -16.89 -8.57 4.63
C LYS A 462 -15.55 -8.13 5.18
N GLN A 463 -14.60 -9.05 5.25
CA GLN A 463 -13.25 -8.80 5.76
C GLN A 463 -12.40 -8.05 4.72
N ILE A 464 -11.82 -6.92 5.13
CA ILE A 464 -10.92 -6.07 4.33
C ILE A 464 -9.45 -6.51 4.52
N SER A 465 -9.02 -6.76 5.76
CA SER A 465 -7.63 -7.14 6.09
C SER A 465 -7.53 -8.62 6.49
N ARG A 466 -6.59 -9.36 5.90
CA ARG A 466 -6.40 -10.81 6.11
C ARG A 466 -5.04 -11.18 6.68
N SER A 467 -4.62 -10.54 7.78
CA SER A 467 -3.36 -10.91 8.45
C SER A 467 -3.47 -12.30 9.09
N GLY A 468 -2.90 -13.34 8.46
CA GLY A 468 -2.95 -14.70 9.02
C GLY A 468 -2.20 -14.83 10.36
N PRO A 469 -2.50 -15.84 11.19
CA PRO A 469 -1.72 -16.13 12.39
C PRO A 469 -0.33 -16.63 12.00
N LYS A 470 0.70 -16.20 12.75
CA LYS A 470 2.01 -16.84 12.69
C LYS A 470 1.97 -18.07 13.58
N ARG A 471 2.50 -19.18 13.10
CA ARG A 471 2.58 -20.41 13.88
C ARG A 471 3.54 -20.19 15.06
N PRO A 472 3.17 -20.63 16.29
CA PRO A 472 4.09 -20.62 17.41
C PRO A 472 5.39 -21.34 17.09
N VAL A 473 6.53 -20.73 17.42
CA VAL A 473 7.86 -21.27 17.08
C VAL A 473 8.48 -22.10 18.21
N THR A 474 7.80 -22.22 19.35
CA THR A 474 8.25 -23.03 20.48
C THR A 474 8.46 -24.49 20.06
N ALA A 475 9.64 -25.04 20.37
CA ALA A 475 10.08 -26.37 19.92
C ALA A 475 9.05 -27.49 20.19
N GLU A 476 8.37 -27.45 21.34
CA GLU A 476 7.34 -28.43 21.75
C GLU A 476 6.17 -28.51 20.75
N LEU A 477 5.88 -27.39 20.08
CA LEU A 477 4.76 -27.25 19.17
C LEU A 477 5.19 -27.37 17.70
N ALA A 478 6.48 -27.44 17.38
CA ALA A 478 6.97 -27.39 16.00
C ALA A 478 6.27 -28.40 15.07
N ASN A 479 6.00 -29.61 15.57
CA ASN A 479 5.43 -30.72 14.80
C ASN A 479 3.96 -31.02 15.11
N GLN A 480 3.29 -30.27 16.00
CA GLN A 480 1.92 -30.55 16.41
C GLN A 480 0.88 -29.87 15.52
N GLU A 481 -0.18 -30.56 15.12
CA GLU A 481 -1.33 -29.85 14.54
C GLU A 481 -2.01 -28.99 15.61
N GLY A 482 -2.43 -27.79 15.20
CA GLY A 482 -3.06 -26.83 16.10
C GLY A 482 -4.41 -26.38 15.58
N GLU A 483 -5.35 -26.16 16.49
CA GLU A 483 -6.59 -25.45 16.20
C GLU A 483 -6.84 -24.41 17.29
N ALA A 484 -7.36 -23.25 16.90
CA ALA A 484 -7.77 -22.20 17.81
C ALA A 484 -9.05 -21.53 17.32
N VAL A 485 -10.01 -21.36 18.21
CA VAL A 485 -11.21 -20.55 17.99
C VAL A 485 -11.08 -19.29 18.82
N VAL A 486 -11.14 -18.14 18.14
CA VAL A 486 -10.99 -16.82 18.76
C VAL A 486 -12.27 -16.04 18.53
N GLU A 487 -12.91 -15.61 19.62
CA GLU A 487 -14.04 -14.70 19.61
C GLU A 487 -13.55 -13.26 19.73
N PHE A 488 -14.21 -12.35 19.04
CA PHE A 488 -13.91 -10.92 19.12
C PHE A 488 -15.16 -10.09 18.79
N LEU A 489 -15.08 -8.79 19.10
CA LEU A 489 -16.07 -7.82 18.70
C LEU A 489 -15.60 -7.07 17.45
N VAL A 490 -16.52 -6.79 16.55
CA VAL A 490 -16.35 -5.86 15.43
C VAL A 490 -17.19 -4.63 15.76
N ASP A 491 -16.57 -3.45 15.88
CA ASP A 491 -17.29 -2.21 16.17
C ASP A 491 -18.12 -1.72 14.97
N GLU A 492 -18.87 -0.64 15.16
CA GLU A 492 -19.70 -0.01 14.14
C GLU A 492 -18.90 0.44 12.89
N GLU A 493 -17.59 0.60 13.01
CA GLU A 493 -16.67 0.99 11.94
C GLU A 493 -15.86 -0.18 11.35
N GLY A 494 -16.11 -1.41 11.81
CA GLY A 494 -15.47 -2.63 11.29
C GLY A 494 -14.15 -3.03 11.97
N HIS A 495 -13.70 -2.34 13.01
CA HIS A 495 -12.46 -2.67 13.73
C HIS A 495 -12.67 -3.84 14.69
N VAL A 496 -11.62 -4.65 14.87
CA VAL A 496 -11.63 -5.77 15.81
C VAL A 496 -11.20 -5.32 17.22
N PHE A 497 -11.96 -5.75 18.22
CA PHE A 497 -11.75 -5.46 19.65
C PHE A 497 -11.95 -6.69 20.53
N LEU A 498 -11.34 -6.62 21.72
CA LEU A 498 -11.52 -7.60 22.80
C LEU A 498 -11.42 -9.08 22.35
N PRO A 499 -10.42 -9.45 21.53
CA PRO A 499 -10.25 -10.84 21.12
C PRO A 499 -9.94 -11.72 22.33
N ARG A 500 -10.59 -12.88 22.39
CA ARG A 500 -10.45 -13.87 23.46
C ARG A 500 -10.45 -15.28 22.88
N ILE A 501 -9.70 -16.15 23.52
CA ILE A 501 -9.62 -17.57 23.15
C ILE A 501 -10.91 -18.23 23.65
N VAL A 502 -11.66 -18.85 22.76
CA VAL A 502 -12.82 -19.70 23.10
C VAL A 502 -12.33 -21.11 23.36
N SER A 503 -11.50 -21.63 22.45
CA SER A 503 -10.84 -22.92 22.58
C SER A 503 -9.52 -22.89 21.81
N ALA A 504 -8.55 -23.68 22.25
CA ALA A 504 -7.35 -23.95 21.49
C ALA A 504 -6.76 -25.29 21.90
N THR A 505 -6.14 -26.00 20.96
CA THR A 505 -5.41 -27.24 21.24
C THR A 505 -4.23 -27.01 22.19
N ALA A 506 -3.61 -25.83 22.11
CA ALA A 506 -2.64 -25.33 23.07
C ALA A 506 -2.80 -23.81 23.25
N PRO A 507 -2.52 -23.24 24.44
CA PRO A 507 -2.65 -21.81 24.68
C PRO A 507 -1.90 -20.93 23.67
N SER A 508 -0.70 -21.34 23.24
CA SER A 508 0.09 -20.59 22.25
C SER A 508 -0.58 -20.47 20.88
N PHE A 509 -1.32 -21.50 20.42
CA PHE A 509 -2.12 -21.40 19.20
C PHE A 509 -3.28 -20.42 19.36
N GLY A 510 -3.90 -20.41 20.54
CA GLY A 510 -4.92 -19.42 20.90
C GLY A 510 -4.39 -17.99 20.83
N TYR A 511 -3.25 -17.71 21.46
CA TYR A 511 -2.64 -16.38 21.45
C TYR A 511 -2.11 -15.97 20.07
N ALA A 512 -1.62 -16.90 19.26
CA ALA A 512 -1.28 -16.65 17.86
C ALA A 512 -2.51 -16.20 17.04
N GLY A 513 -3.67 -16.82 17.28
CA GLY A 513 -4.95 -16.41 16.69
C GLY A 513 -5.40 -15.04 17.19
N VAL A 514 -5.34 -14.78 18.50
CA VAL A 514 -5.65 -13.49 19.13
C VAL A 514 -4.80 -12.37 18.53
N GLN A 515 -3.50 -12.59 18.40
CA GLN A 515 -2.59 -11.61 17.80
C GLN A 515 -2.94 -11.35 16.33
N ALA A 516 -3.33 -12.39 15.58
CA ALA A 516 -3.72 -12.26 14.17
C ALA A 516 -4.97 -11.39 13.97
N VAL A 517 -6.05 -11.70 14.69
CA VAL A 517 -7.33 -10.98 14.55
C VAL A 517 -7.23 -9.53 15.01
N SER A 518 -6.29 -9.20 15.91
CA SER A 518 -6.08 -7.82 16.35
C SER A 518 -5.67 -6.85 15.23
N ALA A 519 -5.17 -7.37 14.11
CA ALA A 519 -4.82 -6.61 12.92
C ALA A 519 -5.88 -6.70 11.79
N TRP A 520 -7.03 -7.30 12.06
CA TRP A 520 -8.11 -7.47 11.09
C TRP A 520 -9.03 -6.26 11.07
N TRP A 521 -9.74 -6.14 9.94
CA TRP A 521 -10.73 -5.11 9.70
C TRP A 521 -11.80 -5.63 8.76
N TYR A 522 -13.01 -5.14 8.95
CA TYR A 522 -14.19 -5.43 8.18
C TYR A 522 -14.77 -4.16 7.56
N GLU A 523 -15.61 -4.32 6.54
CA GLU A 523 -16.56 -3.27 6.19
C GLU A 523 -17.49 -3.01 7.38
N PRO A 524 -17.91 -1.74 7.63
CA PRO A 524 -18.83 -1.39 8.70
C PRO A 524 -20.08 -2.29 8.72
N PRO A 525 -20.26 -3.14 9.75
CA PRO A 525 -21.41 -4.03 9.84
C PRO A 525 -22.69 -3.23 10.06
N LYS A 526 -23.79 -3.66 9.42
CA LYS A 526 -25.10 -3.03 9.55
C LYS A 526 -26.18 -4.05 9.87
N SER A 527 -27.13 -3.62 10.69
CA SER A 527 -28.40 -4.32 10.92
C SER A 527 -29.54 -3.32 10.83
N LYS A 528 -30.56 -3.63 10.01
CA LYS A 528 -31.68 -2.74 9.72
C LYS A 528 -31.22 -1.37 9.22
N GLY A 529 -30.16 -1.35 8.40
CA GLY A 529 -29.54 -0.16 7.81
C GLY A 529 -28.68 0.68 8.76
N LYS A 530 -28.57 0.31 10.05
CA LYS A 530 -27.79 1.05 11.05
C LYS A 530 -26.48 0.34 11.38
N PRO A 531 -25.36 1.06 11.57
CA PRO A 531 -24.12 0.49 12.10
C PRO A 531 -24.35 -0.16 13.47
N VAL A 532 -23.75 -1.31 13.71
CA VAL A 532 -23.92 -2.12 14.93
C VAL A 532 -22.61 -2.76 15.37
N VAL A 533 -22.46 -3.05 16.67
CA VAL A 533 -21.37 -3.90 17.16
C VAL A 533 -21.75 -5.36 16.98
N VAL A 534 -20.82 -6.16 16.45
CA VAL A 534 -21.04 -7.59 16.16
C VAL A 534 -20.09 -8.44 16.99
N ARG A 535 -20.61 -9.51 17.62
CA ARG A 535 -19.76 -10.56 18.18
C ARG A 535 -19.62 -11.68 17.16
N THR A 536 -18.38 -12.08 16.86
CA THR A 536 -18.11 -13.15 15.89
C THR A 536 -16.89 -13.95 16.29
N GLN A 537 -16.64 -15.06 15.59
CA GLN A 537 -15.54 -15.97 15.86
C GLN A 537 -14.75 -16.27 14.58
N ALA A 538 -13.45 -16.53 14.75
CA ALA A 538 -12.58 -17.03 13.71
C ALA A 538 -11.90 -18.32 14.16
N THR A 539 -11.89 -19.30 13.26
CA THR A 539 -11.20 -20.58 13.47
C THR A 539 -9.89 -20.60 12.69
N PHE A 540 -8.81 -20.93 13.38
CA PHE A 540 -7.47 -21.05 12.82
C PHE A 540 -7.01 -22.50 12.89
N LYS A 541 -6.54 -23.03 11.76
CA LYS A 541 -5.93 -24.35 11.67
C LYS A 541 -4.46 -24.22 11.34
N PHE A 542 -3.61 -24.78 12.19
CA PHE A 542 -2.16 -24.73 12.09
C PHE A 542 -1.65 -26.10 11.63
N LYS A 543 -1.26 -26.20 10.37
CA LYS A 543 -0.63 -27.41 9.83
C LYS A 543 0.80 -27.56 10.37
N PRO A 544 1.35 -28.79 10.42
CA PRO A 544 2.73 -29.02 10.82
C PRO A 544 3.68 -28.25 9.89
N ALA A 545 4.83 -27.84 10.40
CA ALA A 545 5.89 -27.32 9.54
C ALA A 545 6.28 -28.42 8.52
N LYS A 546 6.30 -28.10 7.22
CA LYS A 546 6.89 -29.03 6.25
C LYS A 546 8.36 -29.19 6.63
N ALA A 547 8.82 -30.44 6.79
CA ALA A 547 10.24 -30.71 6.89
C ALA A 547 10.93 -30.13 5.66
N GLU A 548 11.82 -29.15 5.85
CA GLU A 548 12.77 -28.78 4.81
C GLU A 548 13.62 -30.03 4.52
N LYS A 549 13.58 -30.49 3.26
CA LYS A 549 14.39 -31.60 2.77
C LYS A 549 15.80 -31.13 2.47
#